data_AF-D2TIG9-F1
#
_entry.id   AF-D2TIG9-F1
#
_cell.length_a   1.000
_cell.length_b   1.000
_cell.length_c   1.000
_cell.angle_alpha   90.00
_cell.angle_beta   90.00
_cell.angle_gamma   90.00
#
_symmetry.space_group_name_H-M   'P 1'
#
loop_
_entity.id
_entity.type
_entity.pdbx_description
1 polymer ?
#
loop_
_entity_poly.entity_id
_entity_poly.type
_entity_poly.pdbx_seq_one_letter_code
_entity_poly.pdbx_strand_id
1 'polypeptide(L)'
;MTNRSDTIRQWLRQGPTTARQLADIMGISQPTVSRELKALGDDVVRIGSGPSIQYASRDAFRGFRSAPIYRITEEGQVKPLGNLIPVHPGGFVMAQADKVCLYSDGLPWWLFDMRPQGYLGRAYALTWSAELGLTPDPEDWTDTDVIRALLAHGHDAVGNLLIGEQARNQFLEMPLPDPVDRATTYPTLALAVSSGEAPGSSAGGEQPKFCTYTERGHVLVKFTAADDNPISERWRDLLQAEHLALKVLGVETEVFDFGGRRFLEIPRFDRVGPLGRIGLFSLRALEAEFVGRAREPWPILVNELVKQEHVHPDAAIATARLWAFGMLIGNTDMHHGNLSFISCHGRPYQLAPAYDMLPMGFAPKTGGEIVNTLRPATLLDAISGEIWQEALMLAENFFALASESSRFSDNFGQCLAALRSHLDEARSRIARLG
;
A
#
# COMPACT_ATOMS: atom_id res chain seq x y z
N MET A 1 -2.34 50.22 -13.85
CA MET A 1 -3.30 49.66 -12.86
C MET A 1 -3.01 48.18 -12.77
N THR A 2 -2.52 47.70 -11.64
CA THR A 2 -2.30 46.27 -11.41
C THR A 2 -3.65 45.58 -11.54
N ASN A 3 -3.78 44.64 -12.47
CA ASN A 3 -5.02 43.89 -12.67
C ASN A 3 -5.27 43.07 -11.40
N ARG A 4 -6.33 43.39 -10.66
CA ARG A 4 -6.63 42.78 -9.34
C ARG A 4 -6.79 41.27 -9.45
N SER A 5 -7.34 40.80 -10.57
CA SER A 5 -7.43 39.38 -10.91
C SER A 5 -6.05 38.71 -10.99
N ASP A 6 -5.02 39.39 -11.51
CA ASP A 6 -3.66 38.84 -11.58
C ASP A 6 -3.01 38.77 -10.20
N THR A 7 -3.25 39.77 -9.34
CA THR A 7 -2.79 39.73 -7.94
C THR A 7 -3.43 38.56 -7.18
N ILE A 8 -4.74 38.33 -7.36
CA ILE A 8 -5.43 37.18 -6.75
C ILE A 8 -4.82 35.86 -7.27
N ARG A 9 -4.59 35.72 -8.57
CA ARG A 9 -3.92 34.53 -9.14
C ARG A 9 -2.56 34.29 -8.51
N GLN A 10 -1.75 35.34 -8.31
CA GLN A 10 -0.42 35.22 -7.71
C GLN A 10 -0.48 34.71 -6.27
N TRP A 11 -1.45 35.15 -5.48
CA TRP A 11 -1.65 34.65 -4.12
C TRP A 11 -2.18 33.22 -4.09
N LEU A 12 -3.19 32.92 -4.91
CA LEU A 12 -3.75 31.57 -5.00
C LEU A 12 -2.78 30.52 -5.57
N ARG A 13 -1.69 30.94 -6.21
CA ARG A 13 -0.58 30.06 -6.61
C ARG A 13 0.29 29.60 -5.43
N GLN A 14 0.22 30.29 -4.30
CA GLN A 14 0.97 29.92 -3.09
C GLN A 14 0.19 28.92 -2.22
N GLY A 15 -1.12 28.80 -2.42
CA GLY A 15 -1.97 27.79 -1.77
C GLY A 15 -3.42 28.24 -1.58
N PRO A 16 -4.28 27.34 -1.07
CA PRO A 16 -5.68 27.65 -0.78
C PRO A 16 -5.83 28.82 0.20
N THR A 17 -6.66 29.81 -0.16
CA THR A 17 -6.82 31.04 0.62
C THR A 17 -8.29 31.45 0.73
N THR A 18 -8.72 32.00 1.86
CA THR A 18 -10.09 32.52 2.04
C THR A 18 -10.28 33.88 1.37
N ALA A 19 -11.53 34.23 1.03
CA ALA A 19 -11.85 35.56 0.50
C ALA A 19 -11.51 36.69 1.50
N ARG A 20 -11.56 36.42 2.80
CA ARG A 20 -11.20 37.37 3.86
C ARG A 20 -9.69 37.64 3.86
N GLN A 21 -8.87 36.60 3.82
CA GLN A 21 -7.41 36.76 3.75
C GLN A 21 -7.00 37.54 2.48
N LEU A 22 -7.59 37.23 1.33
CA LEU A 22 -7.35 37.99 0.10
C LEU A 22 -7.75 39.47 0.25
N ALA A 23 -8.89 39.75 0.88
CA ALA A 23 -9.35 41.12 1.13
C ALA A 23 -8.38 41.90 2.02
N ASP A 24 -7.94 41.28 3.11
CA ASP A 24 -6.99 41.85 4.07
C ASP A 24 -5.63 42.12 3.42
N ILE A 25 -5.08 41.16 2.66
CA ILE A 25 -3.79 41.28 1.95
C ILE A 25 -3.83 42.40 0.90
N MET A 26 -4.94 42.50 0.15
CA MET A 26 -5.07 43.44 -0.95
C MET A 26 -5.57 44.82 -0.51
N GLY A 27 -5.97 44.99 0.75
CA GLY A 27 -6.55 46.24 1.27
C GLY A 27 -7.86 46.63 0.58
N ILE A 28 -8.68 45.65 0.16
CA ILE A 28 -9.96 45.87 -0.52
C ILE A 28 -11.11 45.17 0.19
N SER A 29 -12.35 45.54 -0.13
CA SER A 29 -13.52 44.94 0.49
C SER A 29 -13.77 43.51 -0.01
N GLN A 30 -14.28 42.63 0.87
CA GLN A 30 -14.64 41.25 0.52
C GLN A 30 -15.62 41.13 -0.68
N PRO A 31 -16.63 42.01 -0.87
CA PRO A 31 -17.46 41.98 -2.07
C PRO A 31 -16.68 42.24 -3.36
N THR A 32 -15.61 43.04 -3.29
CA THR A 32 -14.72 43.28 -4.43
C THR A 32 -13.94 42.01 -4.75
N VAL A 33 -13.30 41.38 -3.77
CA VAL A 33 -12.61 40.08 -3.95
C VAL A 33 -13.56 39.02 -4.52
N SER A 34 -14.78 38.92 -4.00
CA SER A 34 -15.77 37.94 -4.47
C SER A 34 -16.16 38.15 -5.92
N ARG A 35 -16.21 39.40 -6.39
CA ARG A 35 -16.47 39.73 -7.80
C ARG A 35 -15.30 39.33 -8.70
N GLU A 36 -14.08 39.61 -8.26
CA GLU A 36 -12.87 39.21 -8.99
C GLU A 36 -12.72 37.69 -9.05
N LEU A 37 -12.94 36.97 -7.93
CA LEU A 37 -12.94 35.50 -7.90
C LEU A 37 -14.01 34.92 -8.84
N LYS A 38 -15.19 35.55 -8.93
CA LYS A 38 -16.22 35.14 -9.88
C LYS A 38 -15.79 35.40 -11.34
N ALA A 39 -15.05 36.48 -11.59
CA ALA A 39 -14.52 36.78 -12.92
C ALA A 39 -13.40 35.81 -13.35
N LEU A 40 -12.65 35.24 -12.39
CA LEU A 40 -11.65 34.20 -12.66
C LEU A 40 -12.26 32.86 -13.09
N GLY A 41 -13.55 32.62 -12.81
CA GLY A 41 -14.29 31.46 -13.30
C GLY A 41 -13.60 30.13 -12.98
N ASP A 42 -13.43 29.29 -14.00
CA ASP A 42 -12.92 27.92 -13.88
C ASP A 42 -11.43 27.81 -13.50
N ASP A 43 -10.70 28.93 -13.51
CA ASP A 43 -9.29 28.98 -13.11
C ASP A 43 -9.12 28.89 -11.58
N VAL A 44 -10.22 29.04 -10.84
CA VAL A 44 -10.25 28.92 -9.39
C VAL A 44 -11.18 27.79 -8.98
N VAL A 45 -10.72 26.97 -8.04
CA VAL A 45 -11.49 25.90 -7.43
C VAL A 45 -11.94 26.34 -6.05
N ARG A 46 -13.24 26.22 -5.78
CA ARG A 46 -13.83 26.52 -4.48
C ARG A 46 -13.81 25.27 -3.60
N ILE A 47 -13.32 25.41 -2.37
CA ILE A 47 -13.15 24.33 -1.40
C ILE A 47 -13.99 24.66 -0.15
N GLY A 48 -14.73 23.68 0.36
CA GLY A 48 -15.57 23.84 1.55
C GLY A 48 -16.85 24.68 1.36
N SER A 49 -17.51 24.98 2.48
CA SER A 49 -18.83 25.63 2.52
C SER A 49 -18.93 26.69 3.63
N GLY A 50 -19.81 27.68 3.45
CA GLY A 50 -20.05 28.71 4.48
C GLY A 50 -18.85 29.63 4.73
N PRO A 51 -18.53 30.00 5.98
CA PRO A 51 -17.46 30.95 6.28
C PRO A 51 -16.04 30.37 6.11
N SER A 52 -15.89 29.05 6.01
CA SER A 52 -14.61 28.36 5.81
C SER A 52 -14.23 28.14 4.34
N ILE A 53 -14.96 28.77 3.41
CA ILE A 53 -14.65 28.63 1.98
C ILE A 53 -13.24 29.13 1.68
N GLN A 54 -12.46 28.26 1.08
CA GLN A 54 -11.17 28.56 0.50
C GLN A 54 -11.25 28.50 -1.02
N TYR A 55 -10.34 29.20 -1.66
CA TYR A 55 -10.17 29.23 -3.10
C TYR A 55 -8.75 28.77 -3.40
N ALA A 56 -8.59 27.90 -4.39
CA ALA A 56 -7.29 27.45 -4.88
C ALA A 56 -7.18 27.73 -6.38
N SER A 57 -5.98 28.08 -6.85
CA SER A 57 -5.76 28.24 -8.29
C SER A 57 -5.62 26.87 -8.93
N ARG A 58 -6.39 26.59 -9.99
CA ARG A 58 -6.18 25.41 -10.83
C ARG A 58 -4.79 25.46 -11.45
N ASP A 59 -4.13 24.31 -11.52
CA ASP A 59 -2.85 24.14 -12.22
C ASP A 59 -3.09 23.45 -13.56
N ALA A 60 -3.11 24.24 -14.64
CA ALA A 60 -3.35 23.74 -16.00
C ALA A 60 -2.10 23.11 -16.64
N PHE A 61 -0.93 23.19 -16.00
CA PHE A 61 0.36 22.77 -16.58
C PHE A 61 0.79 21.37 -16.15
N ARG A 62 -0.05 20.64 -15.41
CA ARG A 62 0.22 19.27 -14.91
C ARG A 62 -0.01 18.16 -15.93
N GLY A 63 -0.38 18.51 -17.17
CA GLY A 63 -0.67 17.56 -18.25
C GLY A 63 -2.13 17.07 -18.30
N PHE A 64 -2.94 17.37 -17.30
CA PHE A 64 -4.39 17.14 -17.31
C PHE A 64 -5.11 18.26 -16.55
N ARG A 65 -6.34 18.61 -16.97
CA ARG A 65 -7.13 19.70 -16.34
C ARG A 65 -7.99 19.22 -15.17
N SER A 66 -8.47 17.99 -15.26
CA SER A 66 -9.33 17.29 -14.31
C SER A 66 -9.35 15.82 -14.72
N ALA A 67 -9.40 14.91 -13.76
CA ALA A 67 -9.53 13.48 -14.00
C ALA A 67 -10.74 12.93 -13.25
N PRO A 68 -11.71 12.28 -13.92
CA PRO A 68 -12.78 11.60 -13.21
C PRO A 68 -12.21 10.44 -12.39
N ILE A 69 -12.73 10.25 -11.19
CA ILE A 69 -12.40 9.14 -10.29
C ILE A 69 -13.59 8.21 -10.24
N TYR A 70 -13.33 6.92 -10.47
CA TYR A 70 -14.34 5.87 -10.34
C TYR A 70 -13.92 4.89 -9.26
N ARG A 71 -14.92 4.24 -8.66
CA ARG A 71 -14.77 3.10 -7.77
C ARG A 71 -15.32 1.86 -8.45
N ILE A 72 -14.57 0.77 -8.39
CA ILE A 72 -15.04 -0.57 -8.68
C ILE A 72 -15.67 -1.17 -7.42
N THR A 73 -16.89 -1.68 -7.52
CA THR A 73 -17.57 -2.35 -6.40
C THR A 73 -17.13 -3.80 -6.26
N GLU A 74 -17.60 -4.48 -5.21
CA GLU A 74 -17.38 -5.91 -5.00
C GLU A 74 -18.03 -6.76 -6.11
N GLU A 75 -19.07 -6.24 -6.76
CA GLU A 75 -19.71 -6.87 -7.92
C GLU A 75 -19.02 -6.54 -9.25
N GLY A 76 -17.90 -5.81 -9.23
CA GLY A 76 -17.16 -5.41 -10.44
C GLY A 76 -17.80 -4.25 -11.21
N GLN A 77 -18.68 -3.46 -10.58
CA GLN A 77 -19.36 -2.34 -11.23
C GLN A 77 -18.59 -1.03 -11.08
N VAL A 78 -18.51 -0.25 -12.16
CA VAL A 78 -17.91 1.09 -12.15
C VAL A 78 -18.92 2.11 -11.60
N LYS A 79 -18.59 2.77 -10.49
CA LYS A 79 -19.38 3.86 -9.90
C LYS A 79 -18.57 5.18 -9.90
N PRO A 80 -19.12 6.30 -10.39
CA PRO A 80 -18.45 7.58 -10.33
C PRO A 80 -18.33 8.07 -8.88
N LEU A 81 -17.16 8.60 -8.51
CA LEU A 81 -16.93 9.24 -7.20
C LEU A 81 -16.82 10.76 -7.28
N GLY A 82 -16.27 11.28 -8.38
CA GLY A 82 -16.04 12.71 -8.53
C GLY A 82 -14.90 13.00 -9.50
N ASN A 83 -14.29 14.17 -9.34
CA ASN A 83 -13.20 14.65 -10.18
C ASN A 83 -12.01 15.09 -9.33
N LEU A 84 -10.82 14.62 -9.70
CA LEU A 84 -9.55 15.07 -9.15
C LEU A 84 -9.02 16.25 -9.98
N ILE A 85 -8.83 17.39 -9.35
CA ILE A 85 -8.43 18.63 -10.00
C ILE A 85 -7.05 19.06 -9.47
N PRO A 86 -6.02 19.16 -10.30
CA PRO A 86 -4.72 19.68 -9.88
C PRO A 86 -4.81 21.18 -9.55
N VAL A 87 -4.24 21.59 -8.43
CA VAL A 87 -4.20 22.97 -7.96
C VAL A 87 -2.80 23.36 -7.50
N HIS A 88 -2.48 24.65 -7.56
CA HIS A 88 -1.21 25.17 -7.07
C HIS A 88 -1.12 25.16 -5.52
N PRO A 89 0.08 25.06 -4.94
CA PRO A 89 1.38 24.93 -5.64
C PRO A 89 1.68 23.52 -6.16
N GLY A 90 1.10 22.48 -5.55
CA GLY A 90 1.25 21.08 -5.98
C GLY A 90 0.19 20.14 -5.42
N GLY A 91 -0.93 20.68 -4.97
CA GLY A 91 -2.01 19.92 -4.34
C GLY A 91 -3.08 19.47 -5.32
N PHE A 92 -4.08 18.79 -4.79
CA PHE A 92 -5.25 18.36 -5.55
C PHE A 92 -6.53 18.71 -4.80
N VAL A 93 -7.60 18.95 -5.54
CA VAL A 93 -8.96 19.04 -5.02
C VAL A 93 -9.78 17.88 -5.57
N MET A 94 -10.32 17.06 -4.67
CA MET A 94 -11.33 16.07 -5.00
C MET A 94 -12.71 16.73 -4.93
N ALA A 95 -13.31 16.98 -6.09
CA ALA A 95 -14.69 17.43 -6.23
C ALA A 95 -15.62 16.22 -6.34
N GLN A 96 -16.21 15.83 -5.21
CA GLN A 96 -17.07 14.65 -5.09
C GLN A 96 -18.42 14.84 -5.80
N ALA A 97 -19.08 13.73 -6.14
CA ALA A 97 -20.38 13.73 -6.81
C ALA A 97 -21.50 14.42 -6.00
N ASP A 98 -21.38 14.45 -4.67
CA ASP A 98 -22.27 15.16 -3.74
C ASP A 98 -21.93 16.66 -3.58
N LYS A 99 -21.00 17.17 -4.39
CA LYS A 99 -20.50 18.55 -4.42
C LYS A 99 -19.60 18.96 -3.24
N VAL A 100 -19.17 18.01 -2.41
CA VAL A 100 -18.12 18.27 -1.42
C VAL A 100 -16.77 18.40 -2.15
N CYS A 101 -15.99 19.42 -1.81
CA CYS A 101 -14.66 19.64 -2.36
C CYS A 101 -13.62 19.53 -1.24
N LEU A 102 -12.75 18.53 -1.36
CA LEU A 102 -11.71 18.22 -0.37
C LEU A 102 -10.34 18.53 -0.96
N TYR A 103 -9.53 19.32 -0.24
CA TYR A 103 -8.17 19.63 -0.63
C TYR A 103 -7.18 18.65 0.00
N SER A 104 -6.14 18.28 -0.76
CA SER A 104 -4.98 17.54 -0.29
C SER A 104 -3.70 18.28 -0.70
N ASP A 105 -2.75 18.35 0.22
CA ASP A 105 -1.42 18.90 -0.02
C ASP A 105 -0.52 17.80 -0.61
N GLY A 106 -0.39 17.77 -1.92
CA GLY A 106 0.16 16.64 -2.67
C GLY A 106 -0.85 15.53 -2.93
N LEU A 107 -0.36 14.33 -3.26
CA LEU A 107 -1.19 13.18 -3.64
C LEU A 107 -2.16 12.83 -2.50
N PRO A 108 -3.48 12.76 -2.75
CA PRO A 108 -4.43 12.37 -1.73
C PRO A 108 -4.07 11.02 -1.10
N TRP A 109 -4.15 10.94 0.23
CA TRP A 109 -3.73 9.74 0.99
C TRP A 109 -4.45 8.45 0.55
N TRP A 110 -5.69 8.54 0.06
CA TRP A 110 -6.47 7.41 -0.46
C TRP A 110 -6.03 6.94 -1.86
N LEU A 111 -5.08 7.63 -2.49
CA LEU A 111 -4.33 7.20 -3.68
C LEU A 111 -2.90 6.76 -3.35
N PHE A 112 -2.47 6.89 -2.09
CA PHE A 112 -1.07 6.69 -1.69
C PHE A 112 -0.55 5.31 -2.09
N ASP A 113 -1.35 4.27 -1.86
CA ASP A 113 -0.93 2.89 -2.11
C ASP A 113 -0.97 2.49 -3.60
N MET A 114 -1.56 3.33 -4.46
CA MET A 114 -1.60 3.10 -5.91
C MET A 114 -0.29 3.49 -6.60
N ARG A 115 0.60 4.20 -5.91
CA ARG A 115 1.92 4.58 -6.44
C ARG A 115 2.65 3.33 -6.95
N PRO A 116 3.23 3.38 -8.17
CA PRO A 116 4.23 2.39 -8.56
C PRO A 116 5.40 2.44 -7.59
N GLN A 117 5.63 1.36 -6.85
CA GLN A 117 6.69 1.25 -5.86
C GLN A 117 7.18 -0.20 -5.74
N GLY A 118 8.35 -0.38 -5.13
CA GLY A 118 8.94 -1.71 -4.94
C GLY A 118 9.28 -2.42 -6.25
N TYR A 119 9.32 -3.75 -6.22
CA TYR A 119 9.72 -4.60 -7.34
C TYR A 119 8.86 -4.37 -8.59
N LEU A 120 7.54 -4.43 -8.43
CA LEU A 120 6.60 -4.25 -9.54
C LEU A 120 6.56 -2.80 -10.04
N GLY A 121 6.68 -1.81 -9.14
CA GLY A 121 6.79 -0.41 -9.52
C GLY A 121 8.03 -0.11 -10.36
N ARG A 122 9.18 -0.67 -9.97
CA ARG A 122 10.43 -0.54 -10.74
C ARG A 122 10.35 -1.24 -12.09
N ALA A 123 9.79 -2.46 -12.16
CA ALA A 123 9.58 -3.13 -13.44
C ALA A 123 8.67 -2.32 -14.37
N TYR A 124 7.60 -1.73 -13.82
CA TYR A 124 6.71 -0.83 -14.55
C TYR A 124 7.44 0.43 -15.04
N ALA A 125 8.21 1.09 -14.18
CA ALA A 125 8.95 2.29 -14.54
C ALA A 125 10.01 2.00 -15.63
N LEU A 126 10.76 0.89 -15.52
CA LEU A 126 11.71 0.46 -16.55
C LEU A 126 11.05 0.26 -17.93
N THR A 127 9.81 -0.23 -17.95
CA THR A 127 9.06 -0.47 -19.19
C THR A 127 8.49 0.82 -19.78
N TRP A 128 7.88 1.69 -18.96
CA TRP A 128 7.00 2.76 -19.45
C TRP A 128 7.48 4.18 -19.19
N SER A 129 8.48 4.40 -18.33
CA SER A 129 8.97 5.74 -17.98
C SER A 129 9.36 6.59 -19.19
N ALA A 130 10.06 5.99 -20.17
CA ALA A 130 10.47 6.68 -21.38
C ALA A 130 9.28 7.19 -22.20
N GLU A 131 8.23 6.37 -22.34
CA GLU A 131 7.00 6.74 -23.05
C GLU A 131 6.24 7.86 -22.30
N LEU A 132 6.23 7.79 -20.96
CA LEU A 132 5.54 8.75 -20.10
C LEU A 132 6.35 10.04 -19.84
N GLY A 133 7.59 10.11 -20.34
CA GLY A 133 8.52 11.22 -20.08
C GLY A 133 8.88 11.35 -18.59
N LEU A 134 9.01 10.23 -17.89
CA LEU A 134 9.33 10.12 -16.47
C LEU A 134 10.75 9.60 -16.25
N THR A 135 11.25 9.74 -15.02
CA THR A 135 12.51 9.10 -14.61
C THR A 135 12.33 7.58 -14.54
N PRO A 136 13.41 6.80 -14.75
CA PRO A 136 13.34 5.34 -14.69
C PRO A 136 13.18 4.80 -13.27
N ASP A 137 13.56 5.58 -12.25
CA ASP A 137 13.35 5.22 -10.85
C ASP A 137 12.01 5.82 -10.35
N PRO A 138 11.02 5.00 -9.96
CA PRO A 138 9.75 5.49 -9.47
C PRO A 138 9.84 6.17 -8.09
N GLU A 139 10.91 5.98 -7.33
CA GLU A 139 11.11 6.68 -6.05
C GLU A 139 11.41 8.18 -6.26
N ASP A 140 11.88 8.57 -7.44
CA ASP A 140 12.09 9.97 -7.83
C ASP A 140 10.81 10.67 -8.34
N TRP A 141 9.70 9.93 -8.47
CA TRP A 141 8.48 10.46 -9.07
C TRP A 141 7.78 11.44 -8.14
N THR A 142 7.41 12.60 -8.69
CA THR A 142 6.56 13.53 -7.98
C THR A 142 5.12 13.00 -7.92
N ASP A 143 4.29 13.54 -7.03
CA ASP A 143 2.86 13.22 -6.99
C ASP A 143 2.14 13.47 -8.34
N THR A 144 2.63 14.41 -9.15
CA THR A 144 2.13 14.64 -10.51
C THR A 144 2.48 13.50 -11.45
N ASP A 145 3.72 12.99 -11.36
CA ASP A 145 4.21 11.90 -12.19
C ASP A 145 3.48 10.58 -11.86
N VAL A 146 3.20 10.35 -10.58
CA VAL A 146 2.34 9.25 -10.13
C VAL A 146 0.96 9.33 -10.78
N ILE A 147 0.29 10.48 -10.75
CA ILE A 147 -1.03 10.62 -11.39
C ILE A 147 -0.93 10.44 -12.91
N ARG A 148 0.13 10.94 -13.55
CA ARG A 148 0.36 10.73 -14.99
C ARG A 148 0.46 9.25 -15.34
N ALA A 149 1.24 8.49 -14.57
CA ALA A 149 1.35 7.04 -14.73
C ALA A 149 0.02 6.32 -14.52
N LEU A 150 -0.74 6.69 -13.48
CA LEU A 150 -2.05 6.09 -13.18
C LEU A 150 -3.12 6.44 -14.22
N LEU A 151 -3.06 7.63 -14.83
CA LEU A 151 -3.96 8.00 -15.94
C LEU A 151 -3.72 7.12 -17.18
N ALA A 152 -2.47 6.75 -17.45
CA ALA A 152 -2.10 5.96 -18.61
C ALA A 152 -2.32 4.44 -18.39
N HIS A 153 -1.95 3.93 -17.22
CA HIS A 153 -1.86 2.48 -16.94
C HIS A 153 -2.46 2.06 -15.59
N GLY A 154 -3.36 2.85 -14.99
CA GLY A 154 -3.94 2.59 -13.67
C GLY A 154 -5.13 1.62 -13.63
N HIS A 155 -5.44 0.89 -14.71
CA HIS A 155 -6.64 0.04 -14.77
C HIS A 155 -6.59 -1.17 -13.82
N ASP A 156 -5.42 -1.69 -13.46
CA ASP A 156 -5.24 -2.79 -12.48
C ASP A 156 -4.32 -2.44 -11.30
N ALA A 157 -4.41 -1.19 -10.82
CA ALA A 157 -3.71 -0.77 -9.61
C ALA A 157 -4.27 -1.44 -8.33
N VAL A 158 -3.53 -1.31 -7.22
CA VAL A 158 -3.98 -1.74 -5.88
C VAL A 158 -5.29 -1.05 -5.50
N GLY A 159 -6.14 -1.75 -4.75
CA GLY A 159 -7.39 -1.22 -4.25
C GLY A 159 -8.49 -1.19 -5.32
N ASN A 160 -9.42 -0.25 -5.23
CA ASN A 160 -10.65 -0.26 -6.02
C ASN A 160 -10.91 1.01 -6.83
N LEU A 161 -9.91 1.85 -7.06
CA LEU A 161 -10.08 3.12 -7.76
C LEU A 161 -9.53 3.08 -9.18
N LEU A 162 -10.18 3.83 -10.06
CA LEU A 162 -9.72 4.13 -11.43
C LEU A 162 -9.63 5.64 -11.60
N ILE A 163 -8.55 6.09 -12.21
CA ILE A 163 -8.27 7.51 -12.46
C ILE A 163 -8.32 7.76 -13.96
N GLY A 164 -9.26 8.61 -14.39
CA GLY A 164 -9.44 8.99 -15.79
C GLY A 164 -10.31 8.02 -16.60
N GLU A 165 -10.77 8.52 -17.76
CA GLU A 165 -11.60 7.74 -18.68
C GLU A 165 -10.84 6.58 -19.33
N GLN A 166 -9.53 6.72 -19.54
CA GLN A 166 -8.71 5.67 -20.13
C GLN A 166 -8.66 4.42 -19.25
N ALA A 167 -8.35 4.57 -17.96
CA ALA A 167 -8.35 3.44 -17.01
C ALA A 167 -9.75 2.80 -16.90
N ARG A 168 -10.81 3.61 -16.95
CA ARG A 168 -12.20 3.13 -17.01
C ARG A 168 -12.49 2.30 -18.26
N ASN A 169 -12.13 2.80 -19.44
CA ASN A 169 -12.39 2.09 -20.70
C ASN A 169 -11.59 0.79 -20.76
N GLN A 170 -10.32 0.81 -20.37
CA GLN A 170 -9.49 -0.39 -20.25
C GLN A 170 -10.13 -1.44 -19.33
N PHE A 171 -10.66 -1.03 -18.18
CA PHE A 171 -11.38 -1.95 -17.28
C PHE A 171 -12.68 -2.51 -17.91
N LEU A 172 -13.41 -1.73 -18.70
CA LEU A 172 -14.64 -2.19 -19.35
C LEU A 172 -14.37 -3.13 -20.54
N GLU A 173 -13.23 -2.95 -21.20
CA GLU A 173 -12.83 -3.73 -22.37
C GLU A 173 -12.00 -4.96 -22.00
N MET A 174 -11.49 -5.04 -20.77
CA MET A 174 -10.67 -6.19 -20.33
C MET A 174 -11.49 -7.49 -20.40
N PRO A 175 -10.91 -8.58 -20.93
CA PRO A 175 -11.55 -9.88 -20.86
C PRO A 175 -11.66 -10.34 -19.39
N LEU A 176 -12.61 -11.23 -19.13
CA LEU A 176 -12.62 -11.95 -17.86
C LEU A 176 -11.31 -12.74 -17.72
N PRO A 177 -10.68 -12.73 -16.54
CA PRO A 177 -9.46 -13.49 -16.33
C PRO A 177 -9.76 -14.99 -16.34
N ASP A 178 -8.90 -15.75 -17.03
CA ASP A 178 -8.95 -17.21 -17.05
C ASP A 178 -7.88 -17.80 -16.10
N PRO A 179 -8.21 -18.88 -15.36
CA PRO A 179 -7.24 -19.59 -14.53
C PRO A 179 -6.03 -20.06 -15.34
N VAL A 180 -4.83 -19.74 -14.87
CA VAL A 180 -3.59 -20.16 -15.52
C VAL A 180 -3.17 -21.57 -15.09
N ASP A 181 -2.50 -22.30 -15.97
CA ASP A 181 -1.74 -23.49 -15.58
C ASP A 181 -0.45 -23.06 -14.87
N ARG A 182 -0.40 -23.29 -13.56
CA ARG A 182 0.70 -22.86 -12.69
C ARG A 182 2.05 -23.41 -13.13
N ALA A 183 2.12 -24.69 -13.50
CA ALA A 183 3.39 -25.37 -13.76
C ALA A 183 4.13 -24.81 -14.98
N THR A 184 3.37 -24.30 -15.96
CA THR A 184 3.91 -23.69 -17.19
C THR A 184 3.96 -22.16 -17.10
N THR A 185 2.95 -21.54 -16.50
CA THR A 185 2.78 -20.09 -16.50
C THR A 185 3.66 -19.41 -15.45
N TYR A 186 3.85 -19.99 -14.26
CA TYR A 186 4.62 -19.35 -13.20
C TYR A 186 6.09 -19.15 -13.56
N PRO A 187 6.81 -20.17 -14.10
CA PRO A 187 8.17 -19.96 -14.60
C PRO A 187 8.25 -18.90 -15.70
N THR A 188 7.26 -18.88 -16.60
CA THR A 188 7.20 -17.92 -17.73
C THR A 188 7.03 -16.50 -17.23
N LEU A 189 6.06 -16.24 -16.34
CA LEU A 189 5.85 -14.92 -15.75
C LEU A 189 7.05 -14.48 -14.91
N ALA A 190 7.63 -15.38 -14.12
CA ALA A 190 8.80 -15.06 -13.31
C ALA A 190 10.02 -14.69 -14.16
N LEU A 191 10.19 -15.31 -15.33
CA LEU A 191 11.22 -14.92 -16.30
C LEU A 191 10.91 -13.54 -16.88
N ALA A 192 9.68 -13.33 -17.39
CA ALA A 192 9.26 -12.07 -18.01
C ALA A 192 9.39 -10.87 -17.07
N VAL A 193 9.04 -11.01 -15.79
CA VAL A 193 9.19 -9.92 -14.82
C VAL A 193 10.67 -9.68 -14.48
N SER A 194 11.48 -10.75 -14.43
CA SER A 194 12.91 -10.63 -14.19
C SER A 194 13.67 -9.97 -15.36
N SER A 195 13.19 -10.13 -16.60
CA SER A 195 13.74 -9.48 -17.80
C SER A 195 13.20 -8.06 -18.04
N GLY A 196 12.23 -7.61 -17.24
CA GLY A 196 11.56 -6.31 -17.43
C GLY A 196 10.52 -6.32 -18.56
N GLU A 197 10.07 -7.49 -19.00
CA GLU A 197 9.15 -7.67 -20.13
C GLU A 197 7.68 -7.85 -19.71
N ALA A 198 7.38 -7.92 -18.41
CA ALA A 198 6.01 -8.10 -17.92
C ALA A 198 5.34 -6.76 -17.55
N PRO A 199 4.37 -6.28 -18.34
CA PRO A 199 3.52 -5.16 -17.94
C PRO A 199 2.42 -5.60 -16.97
N GLY A 200 2.04 -4.72 -16.04
CA GLY A 200 0.61 -4.61 -15.69
C GLY A 200 0.13 -5.07 -14.32
N SER A 201 0.94 -5.12 -13.27
CA SER A 201 0.36 -5.14 -11.91
C SER A 201 1.25 -4.39 -10.94
N SER A 202 0.72 -3.39 -10.24
CA SER A 202 1.44 -2.69 -9.17
C SER A 202 1.03 -3.33 -7.85
N ALA A 203 1.92 -4.09 -7.23
CA ALA A 203 1.82 -4.45 -5.81
C ALA A 203 3.17 -4.09 -5.15
N GLY A 204 3.12 -3.43 -4.00
CA GLY A 204 4.33 -2.90 -3.34
C GLY A 204 5.27 -3.97 -2.78
N GLY A 205 6.47 -3.55 -2.38
CA GLY A 205 7.50 -4.37 -1.70
C GLY A 205 8.65 -4.84 -2.60
N GLU A 206 9.79 -5.16 -1.99
CA GLU A 206 11.08 -5.35 -2.68
C GLU A 206 11.31 -6.75 -3.27
N GLN A 207 10.60 -7.76 -2.77
CA GLN A 207 10.78 -9.15 -3.21
C GLN A 207 10.18 -9.40 -4.61
N PRO A 208 10.80 -10.26 -5.45
CA PRO A 208 10.27 -10.62 -6.75
C PRO A 208 8.87 -11.23 -6.67
N LYS A 209 7.94 -10.66 -7.45
CA LYS A 209 6.52 -11.07 -7.44
C LYS A 209 5.82 -10.73 -8.75
N PHE A 210 4.69 -11.38 -8.99
CA PHE A 210 3.72 -11.04 -10.04
C PHE A 210 2.30 -11.31 -9.58
N CYS A 211 1.32 -10.75 -10.27
CA CYS A 211 -0.10 -11.06 -10.07
C CYS A 211 -0.62 -11.91 -11.22
N THR A 212 -1.54 -12.83 -10.92
CA THR A 212 -2.22 -13.66 -11.92
C THR A 212 -3.56 -14.15 -11.38
N TYR A 213 -4.25 -14.97 -12.16
CA TYR A 213 -5.55 -15.53 -11.81
C TYR A 213 -5.50 -17.06 -11.87
N THR A 214 -6.01 -17.72 -10.84
CA THR A 214 -6.07 -19.19 -10.73
C THR A 214 -7.51 -19.62 -10.44
N GLU A 215 -7.76 -20.93 -10.29
CA GLU A 215 -9.05 -21.44 -9.85
C GLU A 215 -9.44 -20.96 -8.44
N ARG A 216 -8.47 -20.44 -7.67
CA ARG A 216 -8.69 -19.80 -6.36
C ARG A 216 -9.00 -18.31 -6.47
N GLY A 217 -8.94 -17.74 -7.68
CA GLY A 217 -9.19 -16.33 -7.95
C GLY A 217 -7.91 -15.53 -8.19
N HIS A 218 -7.96 -14.24 -7.87
CA HIS A 218 -6.81 -13.34 -7.98
C HIS A 218 -5.74 -13.66 -6.94
N VAL A 219 -4.51 -13.85 -7.39
CA VAL A 219 -3.38 -14.18 -6.53
C VAL A 219 -2.18 -13.28 -6.81
N LEU A 220 -1.38 -13.05 -5.77
CA LEU A 220 -0.04 -12.51 -5.82
C LEU A 220 0.93 -13.65 -5.57
N VAL A 221 1.87 -13.85 -6.49
CA VAL A 221 2.86 -14.93 -6.42
C VAL A 221 4.23 -14.32 -6.17
N LYS A 222 4.80 -14.59 -5.00
CA LYS A 222 6.21 -14.28 -4.69
C LYS A 222 7.09 -15.42 -5.20
N PHE A 223 8.29 -15.13 -5.69
CA PHE A 223 9.18 -16.18 -6.21
C PHE A 223 10.65 -15.92 -5.92
N THR A 224 11.46 -16.99 -5.94
CA THR A 224 12.92 -16.91 -5.78
C THR A 224 13.65 -16.78 -7.12
N ALA A 225 14.90 -16.34 -7.08
CA ALA A 225 15.81 -16.52 -8.20
C ALA A 225 15.97 -18.01 -8.55
N ALA A 226 16.34 -18.30 -9.80
CA ALA A 226 16.60 -19.67 -10.28
C ALA A 226 17.96 -20.20 -9.87
N ASP A 227 18.89 -19.32 -9.51
CA ASP A 227 20.27 -19.70 -9.21
C ASP A 227 20.31 -20.64 -8.01
N ASP A 228 21.10 -21.70 -8.12
CA ASP A 228 21.35 -22.59 -7.00
C ASP A 228 22.58 -22.13 -6.22
N ASN A 229 22.33 -21.24 -5.28
CA ASN A 229 23.36 -20.68 -4.39
C ASN A 229 22.78 -20.47 -2.98
N PRO A 230 23.62 -20.26 -1.95
CA PRO A 230 23.16 -20.14 -0.57
C PRO A 230 22.15 -18.99 -0.32
N ILE A 231 22.20 -17.92 -1.11
CA ILE A 231 21.27 -16.77 -0.99
C ILE A 231 19.90 -17.18 -1.51
N SER A 232 19.83 -17.77 -2.70
CA SER A 232 18.59 -18.24 -3.31
C SER A 232 17.98 -19.39 -2.49
N GLU A 233 18.79 -20.30 -1.96
CA GLU A 233 18.36 -21.34 -1.00
C GLU A 233 17.71 -20.70 0.24
N ARG A 234 18.36 -19.70 0.84
CA ARG A 234 17.79 -18.96 1.98
C ARG A 234 16.44 -18.33 1.64
N TRP A 235 16.29 -17.75 0.46
CA TRP A 235 15.01 -17.18 0.03
C TRP A 235 13.94 -18.25 -0.20
N ARG A 236 14.30 -19.45 -0.68
CA ARG A 236 13.36 -20.59 -0.77
C ARG A 236 12.87 -21.00 0.62
N ASP A 237 13.75 -21.00 1.61
CA ASP A 237 13.37 -21.25 2.99
C ASP A 237 12.48 -20.14 3.55
N LEU A 238 12.79 -18.87 3.28
CA LEU A 238 11.99 -17.74 3.76
C LEU A 238 10.57 -17.72 3.17
N LEU A 239 10.39 -18.09 1.90
CA LEU A 239 9.05 -18.25 1.33
C LEU A 239 8.28 -19.41 1.96
N GLN A 240 8.97 -20.51 2.30
CA GLN A 240 8.35 -21.61 3.05
C GLN A 240 7.97 -21.18 4.48
N ALA A 241 8.82 -20.40 5.14
CA ALA A 241 8.52 -19.85 6.46
C ALA A 241 7.33 -18.88 6.41
N GLU A 242 7.25 -18.02 5.38
CA GLU A 242 6.08 -17.14 5.18
C GLU A 242 4.79 -17.95 4.99
N HIS A 243 4.81 -18.99 4.15
CA HIS A 243 3.66 -19.90 4.00
C HIS A 243 3.16 -20.45 5.34
N LEU A 244 4.07 -20.96 6.16
CA LEU A 244 3.71 -21.55 7.46
C LEU A 244 3.22 -20.50 8.46
N ALA A 245 3.85 -19.32 8.50
CA ALA A 245 3.42 -18.23 9.35
C ALA A 245 2.03 -17.71 8.97
N LEU A 246 1.76 -17.53 7.67
CA LEU A 246 0.45 -17.15 7.16
C LEU A 246 -0.61 -18.22 7.43
N LYS A 247 -0.26 -19.50 7.30
CA LYS A 247 -1.15 -20.62 7.66
C LYS A 247 -1.55 -20.58 9.13
N VAL A 248 -0.61 -20.30 10.05
CA VAL A 248 -0.90 -20.14 11.48
C VAL A 248 -1.83 -18.95 11.75
N LEU A 249 -1.70 -17.88 10.96
CA LEU A 249 -2.56 -16.70 11.02
C LEU A 249 -3.90 -16.88 10.29
N GLY A 250 -4.18 -18.06 9.74
CA GLY A 250 -5.44 -18.38 9.07
C GLY A 250 -5.54 -17.90 7.62
N VAL A 251 -4.42 -17.55 6.99
CA VAL A 251 -4.35 -17.16 5.58
C VAL A 251 -3.94 -18.36 4.73
N GLU A 252 -4.82 -18.77 3.82
CA GLU A 252 -4.59 -19.93 2.95
C GLU A 252 -3.64 -19.60 1.78
N THR A 253 -2.41 -20.07 1.86
CA THR A 253 -1.39 -19.91 0.81
C THR A 253 -0.92 -21.26 0.28
N GLU A 254 -0.29 -21.28 -0.89
CA GLU A 254 0.28 -22.50 -1.49
C GLU A 254 1.73 -22.30 -1.92
N VAL A 255 2.54 -23.36 -1.83
CA VAL A 255 3.95 -23.36 -2.23
C VAL A 255 4.19 -24.35 -3.35
N PHE A 256 4.78 -23.85 -4.44
CA PHE A 256 5.14 -24.64 -5.61
C PHE A 256 6.64 -24.54 -5.89
N ASP A 257 7.21 -25.62 -6.39
CA ASP A 257 8.60 -25.67 -6.83
C ASP A 257 8.62 -26.03 -8.33
N PHE A 258 8.96 -25.06 -9.19
CA PHE A 258 8.99 -25.24 -10.64
C PHE A 258 10.29 -24.67 -11.21
N GLY A 259 10.96 -25.41 -12.11
CA GLY A 259 12.12 -24.91 -12.84
C GLY A 259 13.26 -24.37 -11.94
N GLY A 260 13.50 -24.99 -10.78
CA GLY A 260 14.53 -24.56 -9.83
C GLY A 260 14.16 -23.35 -8.96
N ARG A 261 12.96 -22.79 -9.12
CA ARG A 261 12.43 -21.69 -8.31
C ARG A 261 11.35 -22.18 -7.36
N ARG A 262 11.26 -21.52 -6.20
CA ARG A 262 10.10 -21.64 -5.31
C ARG A 262 9.15 -20.48 -5.54
N PHE A 263 7.86 -20.78 -5.50
CA PHE A 263 6.76 -19.85 -5.64
C PHE A 263 5.87 -19.94 -4.41
N LEU A 264 5.49 -18.79 -3.86
CA LEU A 264 4.48 -18.66 -2.81
C LEU A 264 3.28 -17.92 -3.39
N GLU A 265 2.18 -18.64 -3.53
CA GLU A 265 0.89 -18.11 -3.98
C GLU A 265 0.08 -17.60 -2.80
N ILE A 266 -0.29 -16.33 -2.85
CA ILE A 266 -1.02 -15.60 -1.81
C ILE A 266 -2.30 -15.02 -2.41
N PRO A 267 -3.48 -15.27 -1.84
CA PRO A 267 -4.73 -14.70 -2.34
C PRO A 267 -4.73 -13.18 -2.16
N ARG A 268 -5.18 -12.46 -3.20
CA ARG A 268 -5.36 -11.01 -3.12
C ARG A 268 -6.65 -10.67 -2.38
N PHE A 269 -6.52 -9.97 -1.26
CA PHE A 269 -7.66 -9.53 -0.45
C PHE A 269 -8.29 -8.20 -0.95
N ASP A 270 -7.69 -7.53 -1.94
CA ASP A 270 -8.26 -6.34 -2.58
C ASP A 270 -9.06 -6.66 -3.87
N ARG A 271 -9.37 -7.94 -4.08
CA ARG A 271 -10.11 -8.47 -5.25
C ARG A 271 -11.25 -9.38 -4.79
N VAL A 272 -12.37 -9.34 -5.50
CA VAL A 272 -13.57 -10.16 -5.24
C VAL A 272 -14.11 -10.73 -6.54
N GLY A 273 -14.14 -12.06 -6.65
CA GLY A 273 -14.49 -12.72 -7.91
C GLY A 273 -13.60 -12.26 -9.08
N PRO A 274 -14.08 -12.32 -10.32
CA PRO A 274 -13.25 -11.98 -11.49
C PRO A 274 -12.95 -10.48 -11.64
N LEU A 275 -13.91 -9.60 -11.28
CA LEU A 275 -13.85 -8.16 -11.57
C LEU A 275 -14.01 -7.26 -10.34
N GLY A 276 -14.50 -7.78 -9.22
CA GLY A 276 -14.78 -7.01 -8.02
C GLY A 276 -13.51 -6.55 -7.32
N ARG A 277 -13.59 -5.40 -6.63
CA ARG A 277 -12.45 -4.81 -5.91
C ARG A 277 -12.87 -4.19 -4.58
N ILE A 278 -11.92 -4.19 -3.63
CA ILE A 278 -12.08 -3.61 -2.29
C ILE A 278 -11.08 -2.47 -2.12
N GLY A 279 -11.47 -1.39 -1.44
CA GLY A 279 -10.58 -0.27 -1.15
C GLY A 279 -9.51 -0.70 -0.15
N LEU A 280 -8.27 -0.29 -0.36
CA LEU A 280 -7.11 -0.66 0.46
C LEU A 280 -6.37 0.59 0.90
N PHE A 281 -5.97 0.62 2.17
CA PHE A 281 -5.17 1.70 2.76
C PHE A 281 -4.08 1.09 3.64
N SER A 282 -2.80 1.34 3.35
CA SER A 282 -1.71 0.93 4.26
C SER A 282 -1.74 1.75 5.55
N LEU A 283 -1.16 1.20 6.62
CA LEU A 283 -0.94 1.97 7.85
C LEU A 283 -0.04 3.18 7.57
N ARG A 284 0.89 3.10 6.61
CA ARG A 284 1.69 4.25 6.15
C ARG A 284 0.81 5.39 5.64
N ALA A 285 -0.19 5.09 4.81
CA ALA A 285 -1.10 6.11 4.29
C ALA A 285 -1.98 6.70 5.40
N LEU A 286 -2.54 5.87 6.27
CA LEU A 286 -3.41 6.32 7.35
C LEU A 286 -2.67 7.09 8.45
N GLU A 287 -1.46 6.66 8.82
CA GLU A 287 -0.67 7.34 9.85
C GLU A 287 -0.22 8.72 9.37
N ALA A 288 0.23 8.84 8.12
CA ALA A 288 0.67 10.11 7.55
C ALA A 288 -0.46 11.16 7.53
N GLU A 289 -1.70 10.73 7.25
CA GLU A 289 -2.85 11.63 7.16
C GLU A 289 -3.46 11.97 8.53
N PHE A 290 -3.65 10.99 9.42
CA PHE A 290 -4.46 11.19 10.64
C PHE A 290 -3.67 11.28 11.93
N VAL A 291 -2.43 10.77 11.97
CA VAL A 291 -1.68 10.63 13.22
C VAL A 291 -0.40 11.47 13.22
N GLY A 292 0.40 11.40 12.16
CA GLY A 292 1.66 12.13 12.01
C GLY A 292 2.76 11.67 12.97
N ARG A 293 2.85 10.35 13.24
CA ARG A 293 3.83 9.76 14.19
C ARG A 293 4.60 8.59 13.57
N ALA A 294 5.18 8.81 12.40
CA ALA A 294 5.86 7.82 11.55
C ALA A 294 6.95 6.93 12.20
N ARG A 295 7.36 7.20 13.44
CA ARG A 295 8.35 6.37 14.17
C ARG A 295 7.73 5.38 15.15
N GLU A 296 6.43 5.50 15.41
CA GLU A 296 5.73 4.63 16.36
C GLU A 296 5.41 3.25 15.74
N PRO A 297 5.41 2.17 16.53
CA PRO A 297 5.07 0.83 16.08
C PRO A 297 3.56 0.70 15.80
N TRP A 298 3.18 -0.35 15.05
CA TRP A 298 1.80 -0.55 14.60
C TRP A 298 0.75 -0.46 15.72
N PRO A 299 0.91 -1.13 16.88
CA PRO A 299 -0.13 -1.12 17.91
C PRO A 299 -0.41 0.29 18.45
N ILE A 300 0.61 1.15 18.56
CA ILE A 300 0.45 2.53 19.04
C ILE A 300 -0.32 3.36 18.03
N LEU A 301 0.04 3.26 16.74
CA LEU A 301 -0.62 4.00 15.67
C LEU A 301 -2.07 3.54 15.48
N VAL A 302 -2.33 2.23 15.49
CA VAL A 302 -3.69 1.69 15.33
C VAL A 302 -4.57 2.05 16.52
N ASN A 303 -4.05 2.04 17.75
CA ASN A 303 -4.80 2.52 18.91
C ASN A 303 -5.21 4.00 18.77
N GLU A 304 -4.37 4.84 18.17
CA GLU A 304 -4.72 6.23 17.89
C GLU A 304 -5.79 6.35 16.79
N LEU A 305 -5.66 5.57 15.71
CA LEU A 305 -6.67 5.52 14.64
C LEU A 305 -8.04 5.01 15.13
N VAL A 306 -8.06 4.08 16.09
CA VAL A 306 -9.30 3.60 16.73
C VAL A 306 -9.92 4.70 17.58
N LYS A 307 -9.13 5.44 18.37
CA LYS A 307 -9.62 6.57 19.19
C LYS A 307 -10.25 7.68 18.33
N GLN A 308 -9.73 7.87 17.12
CA GLN A 308 -10.25 8.83 16.14
C GLN A 308 -11.36 8.24 15.25
N GLU A 309 -11.83 7.01 15.54
CA GLU A 309 -12.90 6.32 14.82
C GLU A 309 -12.62 6.11 13.32
N HIS A 310 -11.35 6.06 12.92
CA HIS A 310 -10.95 5.85 11.52
C HIS A 310 -10.90 4.37 11.14
N VAL A 311 -10.50 3.53 12.09
CA VAL A 311 -10.43 2.07 11.92
C VAL A 311 -11.30 1.38 12.97
N HIS A 312 -11.78 0.18 12.64
CA HIS A 312 -12.68 -0.57 13.50
C HIS A 312 -11.98 -0.95 14.83
N PRO A 313 -12.66 -0.89 15.99
CA PRO A 313 -12.03 -1.21 17.29
C PRO A 313 -11.35 -2.58 17.35
N ASP A 314 -11.89 -3.59 16.66
CA ASP A 314 -11.31 -4.94 16.59
C ASP A 314 -9.89 -4.96 16.01
N ALA A 315 -9.53 -3.94 15.21
CA ALA A 315 -8.19 -3.83 14.63
C ALA A 315 -7.10 -3.65 15.69
N ALA A 316 -7.40 -3.09 16.87
CA ALA A 316 -6.41 -2.87 17.93
C ALA A 316 -5.82 -4.19 18.44
N ILE A 317 -6.67 -5.12 18.85
CA ILE A 317 -6.26 -6.43 19.38
C ILE A 317 -5.58 -7.24 18.27
N ALA A 318 -6.18 -7.26 17.07
CA ALA A 318 -5.62 -8.01 15.94
C ALA A 318 -4.23 -7.48 15.54
N THR A 319 -4.04 -6.17 15.46
CA THR A 319 -2.74 -5.55 15.15
C THR A 319 -1.70 -5.84 16.24
N ALA A 320 -2.08 -5.75 17.51
CA ALA A 320 -1.20 -6.07 18.62
C ALA A 320 -0.74 -7.54 18.57
N ARG A 321 -1.66 -8.46 18.26
CA ARG A 321 -1.34 -9.88 18.08
C ARG A 321 -0.40 -10.12 16.89
N LEU A 322 -0.66 -9.49 15.74
CA LEU A 322 0.21 -9.61 14.55
C LEU A 322 1.62 -9.09 14.84
N TRP A 323 1.74 -7.91 15.46
CA TRP A 323 3.03 -7.35 15.85
C TRP A 323 3.79 -8.29 16.80
N ALA A 324 3.10 -8.75 17.86
CA ALA A 324 3.70 -9.65 18.84
C ALA A 324 4.17 -10.97 18.19
N PHE A 325 3.34 -11.57 17.32
CA PHE A 325 3.69 -12.77 16.57
C PHE A 325 4.90 -12.53 15.65
N GLY A 326 4.92 -11.42 14.91
CA GLY A 326 6.05 -11.03 14.07
C GLY A 326 7.37 -10.91 14.84
N MET A 327 7.34 -10.25 16.00
CA MET A 327 8.52 -10.15 16.87
C MET A 327 9.00 -11.53 17.34
N LEU A 328 8.08 -12.45 17.66
CA LEU A 328 8.39 -13.78 18.17
C LEU A 328 8.92 -14.73 17.10
N ILE A 329 8.52 -14.56 15.84
CA ILE A 329 9.12 -15.33 14.73
C ILE A 329 10.41 -14.69 14.20
N GLY A 330 10.83 -13.54 14.73
CA GLY A 330 12.04 -12.85 14.25
C GLY A 330 11.83 -12.05 12.97
N ASN A 331 10.61 -11.55 12.73
CA ASN A 331 10.33 -10.62 11.64
C ASN A 331 10.92 -9.24 11.99
N THR A 332 11.93 -8.82 11.24
CA THR A 332 12.59 -7.51 11.40
C THR A 332 12.10 -6.46 10.40
N ASP A 333 11.10 -6.78 9.57
CA ASP A 333 10.61 -5.92 8.47
C ASP A 333 9.12 -5.57 8.62
N MET A 334 8.70 -5.23 9.84
CA MET A 334 7.33 -4.80 10.14
C MET A 334 7.16 -3.28 9.98
N HIS A 335 7.47 -2.76 8.79
CA HIS A 335 7.28 -1.34 8.47
C HIS A 335 5.79 -1.01 8.20
N HIS A 336 5.38 0.26 8.24
CA HIS A 336 3.96 0.65 8.10
C HIS A 336 3.31 0.29 6.76
N GLY A 337 4.09 -0.05 5.74
CA GLY A 337 3.57 -0.59 4.47
C GLY A 337 3.15 -2.06 4.52
N ASN A 338 3.44 -2.79 5.61
CA ASN A 338 3.16 -4.22 5.78
C ASN A 338 1.95 -4.50 6.71
N LEU A 339 1.16 -3.45 6.96
CA LEU A 339 -0.15 -3.55 7.59
C LEU A 339 -1.12 -2.72 6.77
N SER A 340 -2.27 -3.28 6.45
CA SER A 340 -3.30 -2.59 5.66
C SER A 340 -4.68 -2.70 6.28
N PHE A 341 -5.54 -1.80 5.83
CA PHE A 341 -6.94 -1.74 6.14
C PHE A 341 -7.74 -1.78 4.85
N ILE A 342 -8.91 -2.37 4.91
CA ILE A 342 -9.81 -2.54 3.77
C ILE A 342 -11.18 -1.92 4.04
N SER A 343 -11.86 -1.52 2.96
CA SER A 343 -13.23 -1.06 3.04
C SER A 343 -14.00 -1.10 1.72
N CYS A 344 -15.25 -1.53 1.83
CA CYS A 344 -16.23 -1.50 0.74
C CYS A 344 -17.12 -0.25 0.79
N HIS A 345 -17.29 0.36 1.98
CA HIS A 345 -18.34 1.37 2.24
C HIS A 345 -17.84 2.67 2.90
N GLY A 346 -16.54 2.82 3.14
CA GLY A 346 -15.96 3.95 3.88
C GLY A 346 -15.56 3.58 5.32
N ARG A 347 -15.40 4.58 6.17
CA ARG A 347 -15.01 4.38 7.58
C ARG A 347 -16.16 3.80 8.42
N PRO A 348 -15.85 3.07 9.50
CA PRO A 348 -14.50 2.70 9.96
C PRO A 348 -13.88 1.59 9.09
N TYR A 349 -12.57 1.68 8.84
CA TYR A 349 -11.84 0.69 8.02
C TYR A 349 -11.53 -0.58 8.82
N GLN A 350 -11.67 -1.74 8.19
CA GLN A 350 -11.39 -3.03 8.82
C GLN A 350 -9.94 -3.43 8.59
N LEU A 351 -9.33 -4.14 9.53
CA LEU A 351 -7.97 -4.65 9.34
C LEU A 351 -7.97 -5.69 8.20
N ALA A 352 -7.00 -5.58 7.27
CA ALA A 352 -6.82 -6.55 6.20
C ALA A 352 -6.27 -7.88 6.74
N PRO A 353 -6.43 -8.99 6.00
CA PRO A 353 -5.70 -10.23 6.29
C PRO A 353 -4.20 -10.01 6.37
N ALA A 354 -3.50 -10.83 7.17
CA ALA A 354 -2.05 -10.74 7.31
C ALA A 354 -1.32 -11.08 6.01
N TYR A 355 -0.23 -10.39 5.75
CA TYR A 355 0.69 -10.65 4.64
C TYR A 355 2.11 -10.25 5.06
N ASP A 356 3.13 -10.75 4.36
CA ASP A 356 4.54 -10.43 4.62
C ASP A 356 5.01 -10.73 6.07
N MET A 357 4.48 -11.83 6.62
CA MET A 357 4.83 -12.32 7.95
C MET A 357 5.83 -13.47 7.84
N LEU A 358 7.12 -13.16 7.98
CA LEU A 358 8.21 -14.12 7.83
C LEU A 358 9.43 -13.73 8.67
N PRO A 359 10.33 -14.66 9.02
CA PRO A 359 11.47 -14.41 9.91
C PRO A 359 12.60 -13.66 9.19
N MET A 360 12.35 -12.39 8.83
CA MET A 360 13.29 -11.54 8.07
C MET A 360 14.63 -11.30 8.77
N GLY A 361 14.76 -11.60 10.07
CA GLY A 361 16.04 -11.66 10.75
C GLY A 361 17.05 -12.61 10.11
N PHE A 362 16.56 -13.64 9.40
CA PHE A 362 17.38 -14.60 8.64
C PHE A 362 17.56 -14.24 7.16
N ALA A 363 17.03 -13.11 6.69
CA ALA A 363 17.24 -12.66 5.32
C ALA A 363 18.73 -12.40 5.04
N PRO A 364 19.26 -12.81 3.87
CA PRO A 364 20.62 -12.49 3.47
C PRO A 364 20.84 -10.97 3.49
N LYS A 365 22.00 -10.52 3.98
CA LYS A 365 22.36 -9.09 3.92
C LYS A 365 22.66 -8.66 2.48
N THR A 366 22.66 -7.35 2.23
CA THR A 366 22.99 -6.77 0.91
C THR A 366 24.38 -7.21 0.40
N GLY A 367 25.33 -7.54 1.29
CA GLY A 367 26.63 -8.09 0.94
C GLY A 367 26.67 -9.61 0.69
N GLY A 368 25.53 -10.30 0.72
CA GLY A 368 25.42 -11.76 0.55
C GLY A 368 25.69 -12.58 1.81
N GLU A 369 25.91 -11.92 2.96
CA GLU A 369 26.11 -12.60 4.25
C GLU A 369 24.84 -13.36 4.67
N ILE A 370 25.00 -14.64 5.00
CA ILE A 370 23.94 -15.50 5.53
C ILE A 370 23.86 -15.33 7.05
N VAL A 371 22.67 -15.02 7.55
CA VAL A 371 22.43 -14.76 8.97
C VAL A 371 21.68 -15.94 9.60
N ASN A 372 22.27 -16.51 10.65
CA ASN A 372 21.69 -17.63 11.41
C ASN A 372 21.41 -17.26 12.87
N THR A 373 21.26 -15.97 13.18
CA THR A 373 21.02 -15.47 14.55
C THR A 373 19.85 -14.50 14.57
N LEU A 374 19.16 -14.45 15.71
CA LEU A 374 18.11 -13.47 15.98
C LEU A 374 18.52 -12.60 17.17
N ARG A 375 18.06 -11.35 17.14
CA ARG A 375 18.15 -10.46 18.29
C ARG A 375 16.98 -10.75 19.24
N PRO A 376 17.16 -10.58 20.55
CA PRO A 376 16.08 -10.70 21.53
C PRO A 376 14.82 -9.94 21.13
N ALA A 377 13.65 -10.56 21.30
CA ALA A 377 12.37 -9.91 21.01
C ALA A 377 12.18 -8.66 21.89
N THR A 378 11.75 -7.56 21.27
CA THR A 378 11.33 -6.36 22.00
C THR A 378 9.86 -6.52 22.39
N LEU A 379 9.59 -6.53 23.69
CA LEU A 379 8.22 -6.55 24.23
C LEU A 379 7.75 -5.11 24.38
N LEU A 380 6.74 -4.72 23.62
CA LEU A 380 6.14 -3.39 23.67
C LEU A 380 5.16 -3.29 24.84
N ASP A 381 5.31 -2.25 25.65
CA ASP A 381 4.42 -1.94 26.78
C ASP A 381 2.97 -1.65 26.34
N ALA A 382 2.79 -1.24 25.07
CA ALA A 382 1.46 -1.01 24.49
C ALA A 382 0.66 -2.30 24.24
N ILE A 383 1.26 -3.48 24.42
CA ILE A 383 0.64 -4.79 24.22
C ILE A 383 0.50 -5.48 25.59
N SER A 384 -0.71 -5.94 25.93
CA SER A 384 -0.96 -6.62 27.19
C SER A 384 -0.24 -7.98 27.28
N GLY A 385 0.00 -8.45 28.52
CA GLY A 385 0.57 -9.77 28.77
C GLY A 385 -0.24 -10.91 28.15
N GLU A 386 -1.57 -10.81 28.17
CA GLU A 386 -2.49 -11.75 27.53
C GLU A 386 -2.25 -11.88 26.02
N ILE A 387 -2.12 -10.76 25.30
CA ILE A 387 -1.85 -10.78 23.85
C ILE A 387 -0.46 -11.35 23.55
N TRP A 388 0.53 -11.06 24.40
CA TRP A 388 1.85 -11.70 24.27
C TRP A 388 1.80 -13.21 24.48
N GLN A 389 1.00 -13.70 25.42
CA GLN A 389 0.80 -15.14 25.64
C GLN A 389 0.08 -15.79 24.46
N GLU A 390 -0.95 -15.15 23.91
CA GLU A 390 -1.63 -15.60 22.68
C GLU A 390 -0.66 -15.68 21.50
N ALA A 391 0.12 -14.61 21.26
CA ALA A 391 1.09 -14.56 20.18
C ALA A 391 2.19 -15.61 20.35
N LEU A 392 2.59 -15.92 21.59
CA LEU A 392 3.52 -17.00 21.89
C LEU A 392 2.95 -18.36 21.50
N MET A 393 1.68 -18.65 21.80
CA MET A 393 1.05 -19.90 21.35
C MET A 393 1.07 -20.03 19.83
N LEU A 394 0.81 -18.94 19.10
CA LEU A 394 0.91 -18.91 17.64
C LEU A 394 2.34 -19.13 17.16
N ALA A 395 3.33 -18.47 17.77
CA ALA A 395 4.74 -18.61 17.41
C ALA A 395 5.28 -20.02 17.67
N GLU A 396 4.82 -20.67 18.75
CA GLU A 396 5.14 -22.07 19.04
C GLU A 396 4.52 -23.03 18.02
N ASN A 397 3.28 -22.78 17.58
CA ASN A 397 2.65 -23.54 16.51
C ASN A 397 3.43 -23.37 15.18
N PHE A 398 3.82 -22.14 14.86
CA PHE A 398 4.68 -21.87 13.71
C PHE A 398 6.00 -22.64 13.79
N PHE A 399 6.67 -22.62 14.95
CA PHE A 399 7.92 -23.35 15.16
C PHE A 399 7.77 -24.87 15.01
N ALA A 400 6.68 -25.44 15.54
CA ALA A 400 6.38 -26.87 15.40
C ALA A 400 6.19 -27.25 13.93
N LEU A 401 5.34 -26.52 13.20
CA LEU A 401 5.13 -26.72 11.77
C LEU A 401 6.43 -26.55 10.97
N ALA A 402 7.26 -25.59 11.36
CA ALA A 402 8.53 -25.35 10.68
C ALA A 402 9.52 -26.51 10.90
N SER A 403 9.54 -27.08 12.11
CA SER A 403 10.43 -28.19 12.47
C SER A 403 10.01 -29.51 11.83
N GLU A 404 8.73 -29.69 11.52
CA GLU A 404 8.18 -30.89 10.85
C GLU A 404 8.23 -30.79 9.31
N SER A 405 8.49 -29.61 8.77
CA SER A 405 8.48 -29.37 7.33
C SER A 405 9.72 -29.94 6.64
N SER A 406 9.51 -30.88 5.72
CA SER A 406 10.56 -31.39 4.83
C SER A 406 10.93 -30.46 3.66
N ARG A 407 10.29 -29.28 3.57
CA ARG A 407 10.50 -28.32 2.47
C ARG A 407 11.61 -27.29 2.74
N PHE A 408 12.18 -27.28 3.93
CA PHE A 408 13.35 -26.46 4.25
C PHE A 408 14.63 -27.14 3.78
N SER A 409 15.65 -26.32 3.47
CA SER A 409 17.01 -26.80 3.25
C SER A 409 17.62 -27.31 4.56
N ASP A 410 18.61 -28.20 4.45
CA ASP A 410 19.40 -28.67 5.60
C ASP A 410 20.09 -27.50 6.34
N ASN A 411 20.51 -26.48 5.58
CA ASN A 411 21.17 -25.29 6.12
C ASN A 411 20.23 -24.41 6.97
N PHE A 412 18.91 -24.52 6.78
CA PHE A 412 17.92 -23.82 7.59
C PHE A 412 17.84 -24.36 9.03
N GLY A 413 18.37 -25.55 9.31
CA GLY A 413 18.39 -26.13 10.66
C GLY A 413 19.07 -25.21 11.70
N GLN A 414 20.09 -24.44 11.30
CA GLN A 414 20.72 -23.45 12.19
C GLN A 414 19.75 -22.32 12.58
N CYS A 415 18.87 -21.93 11.67
CA CYS A 415 17.85 -20.91 11.94
C CYS A 415 16.72 -21.42 12.80
N LEU A 416 16.32 -22.69 12.65
CA LEU A 416 15.38 -23.32 13.57
C LEU A 416 15.97 -23.37 14.99
N ALA A 417 17.24 -23.73 15.14
CA ALA A 417 17.91 -23.70 16.45
C ALA A 417 17.95 -22.29 17.06
N ALA A 418 18.28 -21.27 16.25
CA ALA A 418 18.26 -19.88 16.70
C ALA A 418 16.85 -19.39 17.06
N LEU A 419 15.84 -19.77 16.29
CA LEU A 419 14.44 -19.45 16.54
C LEU A 419 13.93 -20.10 17.84
N ARG A 420 14.32 -21.35 18.11
CA ARG A 420 14.00 -22.01 19.38
C ARG A 420 14.54 -21.25 20.58
N SER A 421 15.83 -20.88 20.52
CA SER A 421 16.49 -20.11 21.59
C SER A 421 15.84 -18.73 21.78
N HIS A 422 15.49 -18.06 20.68
CA HIS A 422 14.76 -16.78 20.69
C HIS A 422 13.39 -16.90 21.36
N LEU A 423 12.62 -17.95 21.05
CA LEU A 423 11.32 -18.21 21.66
C LEU A 423 11.43 -18.57 23.15
N ASP A 424 12.45 -19.32 23.56
CA ASP A 424 12.66 -19.69 24.97
C ASP A 424 13.00 -18.46 25.84
N GLU A 425 13.82 -17.56 25.31
CA GLU A 425 14.10 -16.27 25.95
C GLU A 425 12.83 -15.42 26.05
N ALA A 426 12.09 -15.28 24.95
CA ALA A 426 10.86 -14.50 24.90
C ALA A 426 9.80 -15.06 25.86
N ARG A 427 9.60 -16.39 25.89
CA ARG A 427 8.71 -17.08 26.84
C ARG A 427 9.03 -16.74 28.28
N SER A 428 10.31 -16.78 28.64
CA SER A 428 10.77 -16.47 30.01
C SER A 428 10.48 -15.03 30.41
N ARG A 429 10.51 -14.09 29.46
CA ARG A 429 10.20 -12.67 29.67
C ARG A 429 8.69 -12.42 29.69
N ILE A 430 7.95 -13.04 28.78
CA ILE A 430 6.48 -12.95 28.70
C ILE A 430 5.81 -13.51 29.97
N ALA A 431 6.36 -14.59 30.55
CA ALA A 431 5.86 -15.14 31.81
C ALA A 431 5.97 -14.17 33.01
N ARG A 432 6.71 -13.07 32.87
CA ARG A 432 6.85 -12.01 33.89
C ARG A 432 5.98 -10.79 33.59
N LEU A 433 5.30 -10.75 32.44
CA LEU A 433 4.27 -9.75 32.16
C LEU A 433 3.03 -10.13 32.98
N GLY A 434 2.68 -9.26 33.93
CA GLY A 434 1.55 -9.43 34.85
C GLY A 434 0.20 -9.20 34.21
#